data_AF-A0A920EEG8-F1
#
_entry.id   AF-A0A920EEG8-F1
#
_cell.length_a   1.000
_cell.length_b   1.000
_cell.length_c   1.000
_cell.angle_alpha   90.00
_cell.angle_beta   90.00
_cell.angle_gamma   90.00
#
_symmetry.space_group_name_H-M   'P 1'
#
loop_
_entity.id
_entity.type
_entity.pdbx_description
1 polymer ?
#
loop_
_entity_poly.entity_id
_entity_poly.type
_entity_poly.pdbx_seq_one_letter_code
_entity_poly.pdbx_strand_id
1 'polypeptide(L)'
;MLSRPRTPTTLVELAYLANRAEANLIKSPDYLPAVSVAMADALEEYLTKPSEQSYSSSVRNFTAADAPGYSVCRDPDLGVLYF
;
A
#
# COMPACT_ATOMS: atom_id res chain seq x y z
N MET A 1 5.95 6.90 8.98
CA MET A 1 7.13 6.70 8.10
C MET A 1 8.17 5.89 8.86
N LEU A 2 8.59 4.74 8.31
CA LEU A 2 9.58 3.85 8.94
C LEU A 2 10.95 4.50 8.89
N SER A 3 11.45 4.98 10.02
CA SER A 3 12.70 5.75 10.01
C SER A 3 13.94 4.86 10.09
N ARG A 4 13.95 3.78 10.90
CA ARG A 4 15.12 2.90 11.09
C ARG A 4 14.77 1.49 11.63
N PRO A 5 14.11 0.62 10.84
CA PRO A 5 13.85 -0.74 11.28
C PRO A 5 15.15 -1.57 11.36
N ARG A 6 15.29 -2.38 12.42
CA ARG A 6 16.44 -3.29 12.62
C ARG A 6 16.22 -4.69 12.05
N THR A 7 15.00 -4.98 11.63
CA THR A 7 14.53 -6.23 11.03
C THR A 7 13.80 -5.91 9.74
N PRO A 8 13.64 -6.86 8.79
CA PRO A 8 12.78 -6.66 7.64
C PRO A 8 11.41 -6.15 8.08
N THR A 9 11.03 -4.98 7.59
CA THR A 9 9.82 -4.29 8.01
C THR A 9 9.20 -3.61 6.80
N THR A 10 7.89 -3.76 6.65
CA THR A 10 7.11 -3.09 5.62
C THR A 10 5.96 -2.33 6.25
N LEU A 11 5.53 -1.26 5.59
CA LEU A 11 4.28 -0.55 5.89
C LEU A 11 3.40 -0.74 4.65
N VAL A 12 2.24 -1.37 4.85
CA VAL A 12 1.26 -1.60 3.79
C VAL A 12 0.11 -0.63 3.98
N GLU A 13 -0.08 0.26 3.01
CA GLU A 13 -1.27 1.09 2.92
C GLU A 13 -2.39 0.24 2.29
N LEU A 14 -3.37 -0.17 3.09
CA LEU A 14 -4.38 -1.17 2.68
C LEU A 14 -5.52 -0.58 1.84
N ALA A 15 -5.74 0.72 1.91
CA ALA A 15 -6.79 1.40 1.16
C ALA A 15 -6.57 2.92 1.11
N TYR A 16 -7.08 3.55 0.06
CA TYR A 16 -7.14 4.99 -0.09
C TYR A 16 -8.50 5.54 0.38
N LEU A 17 -8.55 6.05 1.61
CA LEU A 17 -9.80 6.49 2.25
C LEU A 17 -10.50 7.66 1.54
N ALA A 18 -9.78 8.46 0.75
CA ALA A 18 -10.39 9.53 -0.03
C ALA A 18 -11.20 8.96 -1.22
N ASN A 19 -10.91 7.74 -1.66
CA ASN A 19 -11.70 7.02 -2.64
C ASN A 19 -12.94 6.41 -1.97
N ARG A 20 -14.13 6.78 -2.45
CA ARG A 20 -15.41 6.33 -1.87
C ARG A 20 -15.62 4.83 -1.99
N ALA A 21 -15.19 4.20 -3.09
CA ALA A 21 -15.34 2.76 -3.28
C ALA A 21 -14.50 1.99 -2.26
N GLU A 22 -13.23 2.38 -2.09
CA GLU A 22 -12.34 1.76 -1.10
C GLU A 22 -12.80 2.03 0.34
N ALA A 23 -13.23 3.26 0.65
CA ALA A 23 -13.76 3.59 1.97
C ALA A 23 -15.01 2.77 2.34
N ASN A 24 -15.82 2.38 1.36
CA ASN A 24 -16.96 1.49 1.56
C ASN A 24 -16.53 0.03 1.68
N LEU A 25 -15.51 -0.38 0.92
CA LEU A 25 -14.97 -1.74 0.96
C LEU A 25 -14.48 -2.09 2.37
N ILE A 26 -13.76 -1.19 3.04
CA ILE A 26 -13.22 -1.40 4.40
C ILE A 26 -14.33 -1.63 5.44
N LYS A 27 -15.53 -1.09 5.19
CA LYS A 27 -16.69 -1.21 6.08
C LYS A 27 -17.47 -2.51 5.85
N SER A 28 -17.15 -3.25 4.79
CA SER A 28 -17.82 -4.51 4.50
C SER A 28 -17.43 -5.58 5.53
N PRO A 29 -18.34 -6.51 5.86
CA PRO A 29 -18.05 -7.58 6.82
C PRO A 29 -16.92 -8.51 6.33
N ASP A 30 -16.74 -8.63 5.02
CA ASP A 30 -15.78 -9.55 4.42
C ASP A 30 -14.36 -8.97 4.30
N TYR A 31 -14.20 -7.66 4.50
CA TYR A 31 -12.92 -6.99 4.33
C TYR A 31 -11.84 -7.51 5.28
N LEU A 32 -12.16 -7.58 6.57
CA LEU A 32 -11.19 -7.99 7.59
C LEU A 32 -10.76 -9.45 7.37
N PRO A 33 -11.66 -10.44 7.17
CA PRO A 33 -11.27 -11.79 6.79
C PRO A 33 -10.38 -11.82 5.54
N ALA A 34 -10.78 -11.17 4.45
CA ALA A 34 -10.05 -11.21 3.19
C ALA A 34 -8.63 -10.64 3.31
N VAL A 35 -8.48 -9.47 3.94
CA VAL A 35 -7.16 -8.84 4.15
C VAL A 35 -6.31 -9.66 5.10
N SER A 36 -6.90 -10.23 6.16
CA SER A 36 -6.13 -11.03 7.12
C SER A 36 -5.52 -12.28 6.49
N VAL A 37 -6.28 -12.98 5.63
CA VAL A 37 -5.80 -14.16 4.89
C VAL A 37 -4.71 -13.75 3.90
N ALA A 38 -4.94 -12.70 3.11
CA ALA A 38 -3.96 -12.22 2.14
C ALA A 38 -2.62 -11.81 2.80
N MET A 39 -2.67 -11.17 3.97
CA MET A 39 -1.46 -10.79 4.71
C MET A 39 -0.75 -12.01 5.31
N ALA A 40 -1.49 -13.01 5.79
CA ALA A 40 -0.90 -14.25 6.30
C ALA A 40 -0.20 -15.03 5.17
N ASP A 41 -0.86 -15.19 4.02
CA ASP A 41 -0.30 -15.87 2.86
C ASP A 41 0.97 -15.17 2.34
N ALA A 42 0.94 -13.83 2.26
CA ALA A 42 2.10 -13.05 1.83
C ALA A 42 3.30 -13.17 2.79
N LEU A 43 3.05 -13.21 4.10
CA LEU A 43 4.09 -13.40 5.11
C LEU A 43 4.68 -14.82 5.06
N GLU A 44 3.83 -15.83 4.92
CA GLU A 44 4.27 -17.23 4.78
C GLU A 44 5.14 -17.39 3.53
N GLU A 45 4.71 -16.80 2.40
CA GLU A 45 5.49 -16.80 1.17
C GLU A 45 6.84 -16.09 1.35
N TYR A 46 6.88 -14.91 1.99
CA TYR A 46 8.12 -14.19 2.25
C TYR A 46 9.11 -15.00 3.10
N LEU A 47 8.61 -15.77 4.08
CA LEU A 47 9.45 -16.54 5.00
C LEU A 47 9.92 -17.88 4.41
N THR A 48 9.12 -18.49 3.53
CA THR A 48 9.37 -19.86 3.05
C THR A 48 9.96 -19.91 1.65
N LYS A 49 9.74 -18.89 0.81
CA LYS A 49 10.22 -18.87 -0.57
C LYS A 49 11.35 -17.85 -0.74
N PRO A 50 12.54 -18.28 -1.18
CA PRO A 50 13.58 -17.35 -1.60
C PRO A 50 13.07 -16.49 -2.76
N SER A 51 13.04 -15.17 -2.59
CA SER A 51 12.74 -14.26 -3.71
C SER A 51 13.95 -14.16 -4.64
N GLU A 52 13.82 -14.67 -5.85
CA GLU A 52 14.79 -14.45 -6.94
C GLU A 52 14.53 -13.15 -7.73
N GLN A 53 13.49 -12.40 -7.34
CA GLN A 53 13.04 -11.22 -8.08
C GLN A 53 13.74 -9.94 -7.61
N SER A 54 14.05 -9.07 -8.58
CA SER A 54 14.43 -7.69 -8.31
C SER A 54 13.16 -6.85 -8.23
N TYR A 55 12.84 -6.37 -7.03
CA TYR A 55 11.69 -5.47 -6.84
C TYR A 55 12.01 -4.08 -7.40
N SER A 56 11.09 -3.52 -8.17
CA SER A 56 11.16 -2.13 -8.60
C SER A 56 11.13 -1.21 -7.38
N SER A 57 12.29 -0.66 -7.00
CA SER A 57 12.36 0.41 -6.01
C SER A 57 12.22 1.74 -6.74
N SER A 58 11.00 2.28 -6.76
CA SER A 58 10.82 3.69 -7.09
C SER A 58 10.92 4.50 -5.80
N VAL A 59 11.84 5.47 -5.77
CA VAL A 59 11.82 6.47 -4.71
C VAL A 59 10.67 7.40 -5.05
N ARG A 60 9.56 7.35 -4.30
CA ARG A 60 8.54 8.40 -4.37
C ARG A 60 9.22 9.70 -3.92
N ASN A 61 9.48 10.60 -4.87
CA ASN A 61 9.92 11.96 -4.56
C ASN A 61 8.74 12.72 -3.95
N PHE A 62 8.65 12.68 -2.61
CA PHE A 62 7.76 13.57 -1.87
C PHE A 62 8.36 14.98 -1.90
N THR A 63 7.94 15.77 -2.88
CA THR A 63 8.04 17.23 -2.78
C THR A 63 6.84 17.67 -1.96
N ALA A 64 7.03 17.81 -0.65
CA ALA A 64 6.10 18.60 0.16
C ALA A 64 6.19 20.03 -0.37
N ALA A 65 5.32 20.40 -1.31
CA ALA A 65 5.24 21.78 -1.73
C ALA A 65 4.86 22.64 -0.51
N ASP A 66 5.50 23.80 -0.37
CA ASP A 66 5.18 24.83 0.62
C ASP A 66 3.76 25.37 0.37
N ALA A 67 2.74 24.63 0.77
CA ALA A 67 1.35 25.02 0.59
C ALA A 67 0.51 24.56 1.80
N PRO A 68 0.58 25.26 2.94
CA PRO A 68 -0.36 25.02 4.03
C PRO A 68 -1.80 25.23 3.51
N GLY A 69 -2.59 24.15 3.49
CA GLY A 69 -4.00 24.18 3.13
C GLY A 69 -4.38 23.65 1.74
N TYR A 70 -3.44 23.18 0.92
CA TYR A 70 -3.75 22.60 -0.40
C TYR A 70 -3.24 21.15 -0.53
N SER A 71 -4.04 20.27 -1.13
CA SER A 71 -3.60 18.92 -1.47
C SER A 71 -2.63 18.98 -2.65
N VAL A 72 -1.34 18.81 -2.36
CA VAL A 72 -0.24 18.82 -3.35
C VAL A 72 0.13 17.41 -3.79
N CYS A 73 -0.54 16.39 -3.25
CA CYS A 73 -0.38 15.01 -3.66
C CYS A 73 -1.03 14.82 -5.04
N ARG A 74 -0.21 14.60 -6.06
CA ARG A 74 -0.68 14.14 -7.37
C ARG A 74 -0.68 12.63 -7.36
N ASP A 75 -1.87 12.04 -7.39
CA ASP A 75 -2.02 10.57 -7.45
C ASP A 75 -1.35 10.04 -8.74
N PRO A 76 -0.64 8.91 -8.66
CA PRO A 76 -0.09 8.27 -9.85
C PRO A 76 -1.24 7.79 -10.76
N ASP A 77 -1.06 7.91 -12.07
CA ASP A 77 -2.02 7.38 -13.04
C ASP A 77 -2.00 5.85 -12.96
N LEU A 78 -3.08 5.25 -12.46
CA LEU A 78 -3.17 3.80 -12.21
C LEU A 78 -3.53 3.01 -13.48
N GLY A 79 -3.69 3.67 -14.63
CA GLY A 79 -4.10 3.03 -15.87
C GLY A 79 -5.57 2.57 -15.84
N VAL A 80 -6.15 2.40 -17.02
CA VAL A 80 -7.53 1.91 -17.17
C VAL A 80 -7.54 0.41 -16.91
N LEU A 81 -8.12 -0.03 -15.79
CA LEU A 81 -8.48 -1.42 -15.57
C LEU A 81 -9.54 -1.80 -16.61
N TYR A 82 -9.13 -2.54 -17.64
CA TYR A 82 -10.06 -3.27 -18.48
C TYR A 82 -10.68 -4.38 -17.63
N PHE A 83 -11.99 -4.27 -17.42
CA PHE A 83 -12.84 -5.32 -16.85
C PHE A 83 -12.84 -6.57 -17.72
#